data_AF-A0A7Y0TL55-F1
#
_entry.id   AF-A0A7Y0TL55-F1
#
_cell.length_a   1.000
_cell.length_b   1.000
_cell.length_c   1.000
_cell.angle_alpha   90.00
_cell.angle_beta   90.00
_cell.angle_gamma   90.00
#
_symmetry.space_group_name_H-M   'P 1'
#
loop_
_entity.id
_entity.type
_entity.pdbx_description
1 polymer ?
#
loop_
_entity_poly.entity_id
_entity_poly.type
_entity_poly.pdbx_seq_one_letter_code
_entity_poly.pdbx_strand_id
1 'polypeptide(L)'
;GVRALFNLDDYDTAKYWSDFIGGHIVQSTNQQQDVYGFAKSQSVGETMRPLISPSDIMLNYSKGKMLVLPQGSRPIETDRIAYFADKELQGLWDDPRVVSGSKKS
;
A
#
# COMPACT_ATOMS: atom_id res chain seq x y z
N GLY A 1 -8.78 15.48 9.35
CA GLY A 1 -8.75 14.05 9.76
C GLY A 1 -7.59 13.35 9.08
N VAL A 2 -7.04 12.31 9.70
CA VAL A 2 -5.94 11.49 9.15
C VAL A 2 -6.48 10.08 8.93
N ARG A 3 -6.23 9.52 7.75
CA ARG A 3 -6.54 8.11 7.44
C ARG A 3 -5.24 7.34 7.36
N ALA A 4 -5.19 6.14 7.92
CA ALA A 4 -4.01 5.27 7.84
C ALA A 4 -4.43 3.84 7.52
N LEU A 5 -3.61 3.13 6.75
CA LEU A 5 -3.81 1.71 6.43
C LEU A 5 -2.52 0.93 6.74
N PHE A 6 -2.70 -0.22 7.39
CA PHE A 6 -1.65 -1.15 7.79
C PHE A 6 -2.29 -2.52 8.11
N ASN A 7 -1.51 -3.61 8.07
CA ASN A 7 -2.02 -4.98 8.28
C ASN A 7 -3.22 -5.31 7.39
N LEU A 8 -3.12 -4.99 6.10
CA LEU A 8 -4.21 -5.24 5.18
C LEU A 8 -4.02 -6.59 4.50
N ASP A 9 -4.85 -7.57 4.88
CA ASP A 9 -4.84 -8.95 4.37
C ASP A 9 -6.11 -9.34 3.59
N ASP A 10 -7.12 -8.47 3.56
CA ASP A 10 -8.39 -8.68 2.86
C ASP A 10 -8.49 -7.89 1.54
N TYR A 11 -8.97 -8.55 0.48
CA TYR A 11 -9.07 -7.96 -0.85
C TYR A 11 -10.15 -6.87 -0.94
N ASP A 12 -11.29 -7.04 -0.28
CA ASP A 12 -12.39 -6.05 -0.37
C ASP A 12 -11.96 -4.73 0.26
N THR A 13 -11.23 -4.81 1.38
CA THR A 13 -10.59 -3.66 2.02
C THR A 13 -9.53 -3.06 1.10
N ALA A 14 -8.69 -3.87 0.45
CA ALA A 14 -7.68 -3.39 -0.50
C ALA A 14 -8.32 -2.63 -1.67
N LYS A 15 -9.42 -3.17 -2.20
CA LYS A 15 -10.18 -2.57 -3.28
C LYS A 15 -10.77 -1.23 -2.88
N TYR A 16 -11.38 -1.15 -1.69
CA TYR A 16 -11.86 0.12 -1.15
C TYR A 16 -10.73 1.18 -1.08
N TRP A 17 -9.53 0.79 -0.64
CA TRP A 17 -8.40 1.72 -0.59
C TRP A 17 -7.86 2.10 -1.97
N SER A 18 -7.80 1.16 -2.91
CA SER A 18 -7.45 1.42 -4.32
C SER A 18 -8.40 2.46 -4.92
N ASP A 19 -9.70 2.26 -4.75
CA ASP A 19 -10.74 3.17 -5.25
C ASP A 19 -10.67 4.53 -4.53
N PHE A 20 -10.35 4.54 -3.23
CA PHE A 20 -10.19 5.75 -2.43
C PHE A 20 -8.98 6.59 -2.85
N ILE A 21 -7.84 5.96 -3.14
CA ILE A 21 -6.63 6.63 -3.64
C ILE A 21 -6.87 7.17 -5.05
N GLY A 22 -7.66 6.45 -5.85
CA GLY A 22 -8.10 6.85 -7.17
C GLY A 22 -7.24 6.28 -8.30
N GLY A 23 -7.40 6.85 -9.48
CA GLY A 23 -6.78 6.36 -10.71
C GLY A 23 -6.27 7.47 -11.61
N HIS A 24 -5.49 7.08 -12.61
CA HIS A 24 -5.02 7.92 -13.69
C HIS A 24 -5.50 7.37 -15.04
N ILE A 25 -5.67 8.24 -16.03
CA ILE A 25 -6.04 7.84 -17.38
C ILE A 25 -4.76 7.49 -18.13
N VAL A 26 -4.73 6.30 -18.74
CA VAL A 26 -3.64 5.84 -19.60
C VAL A 26 -4.16 5.78 -21.03
N GLN A 27 -3.51 6.52 -21.92
CA GLN A 27 -3.74 6.44 -23.35
C GLN A 27 -2.92 5.28 -23.92
N SER A 28 -3.59 4.33 -24.57
CA SER A 28 -2.97 3.19 -25.23
C SER A 28 -3.17 3.33 -26.74
N THR A 29 -2.07 3.44 -27.47
CA THR A 29 -2.08 3.43 -28.95
C THR A 29 -1.75 2.04 -29.43
N ASN A 30 -2.67 1.41 -30.16
CA ASN A 30 -2.44 0.12 -30.81
C ASN A 30 -2.26 0.35 -32.31
N GLN A 31 -1.16 -0.13 -32.87
CA GLN A 31 -0.88 -0.06 -34.31
C GLN A 31 -0.88 -1.47 -34.89
N GLN A 32 -1.77 -1.72 -35.85
CA GLN A 32 -1.79 -2.99 -36.57
C GLN A 32 -0.98 -2.84 -37.86
N GLN A 33 0.15 -3.55 -37.93
CA GLN A 33 1.00 -3.63 -39.12
C GLN A 33 0.65 -4.88 -39.93
N ASP A 34 0.58 -4.73 -41.25
CA ASP A 34 0.44 -5.86 -42.17
C ASP A 34 1.79 -6.58 -42.38
N VAL A 35 1.76 -7.78 -42.97
CA VAL A 35 2.94 -8.63 -43.25
C VAL A 35 4.01 -7.91 -44.10
N TYR A 36 3.61 -6.87 -44.84
CA TYR A 36 4.48 -6.03 -45.67
C TYR A 36 4.92 -4.71 -45.00
N GLY A 37 4.67 -4.53 -43.70
CA GLY A 37 5.12 -3.36 -42.92
C GLY A 37 4.25 -2.10 -43.09
N PHE A 38 3.17 -2.16 -43.87
CA PHE A 38 2.23 -1.05 -43.99
C PHE A 38 1.29 -1.03 -42.77
N ALA A 39 1.23 0.10 -42.06
CA ALA A 39 0.29 0.32 -40.97
C ALA A 39 -1.14 0.40 -41.53
N LYS A 40 -1.98 -0.60 -41.26
CA LYS A 40 -3.35 -0.70 -41.78
C LYS A 40 -4.36 0.07 -40.94
N SER A 41 -4.12 0.18 -39.63
CA SER A 41 -4.98 0.93 -38.72
C SER A 41 -4.21 1.32 -37.46
N GLN A 42 -4.54 2.50 -36.93
CA GLN A 42 -4.11 2.95 -35.62
C GLN A 42 -5.37 3.21 -34.80
N SER A 43 -5.48 2.60 -33.63
CA SER A 43 -6.54 2.89 -32.67
C SER A 43 -5.93 3.48 -31.41
N VAL A 44 -6.56 4.55 -30.91
CA VAL A 44 -6.22 5.17 -29.64
C VAL A 44 -7.35 4.84 -28.68
N GLY A 45 -7.03 4.12 -27.60
CA GLY A 45 -7.95 3.88 -26.49
C GLY A 45 -7.50 4.63 -25.26
N GLU A 46 -8.44 5.16 -24.49
CA GLU A 46 -8.17 5.68 -23.15
C GLU A 46 -8.73 4.68 -22.13
N THR A 47 -7.96 4.39 -21.09
CA THR A 47 -8.38 3.46 -20.03
C THR A 47 -7.99 4.01 -18.67
N MET A 48 -8.94 4.00 -17.73
CA MET A 48 -8.67 4.36 -16.35
C MET A 48 -7.92 3.23 -15.65
N ARG A 49 -6.80 3.53 -15.01
CA ARG A 49 -6.03 2.59 -14.20
C ARG A 49 -5.92 3.10 -12.76
N PRO A 50 -6.07 2.23 -11.75
CA PRO A 50 -5.82 2.62 -10.37
C PRO A 50 -4.37 3.08 -10.21
N LEU A 51 -4.13 4.05 -9.31
CA LEU A 51 -2.78 4.50 -8.98
C LEU A 51 -1.98 3.41 -8.26
N ILE A 52 -2.66 2.64 -7.41
CA ILE A 52 -2.10 1.46 -6.74
C ILE A 52 -3.16 0.37 -6.84
N SER A 53 -2.82 -0.80 -7.39
CA SER A 53 -3.78 -1.89 -7.52
C SER A 53 -4.12 -2.50 -6.16
N PRO A 54 -5.30 -3.13 -5.99
CA PRO A 54 -5.64 -3.81 -4.74
C PRO A 54 -4.59 -4.87 -4.34
N SER A 55 -4.06 -5.61 -5.32
CA SER A 55 -2.98 -6.58 -5.10
C SER A 55 -1.68 -5.93 -4.60
N ASP A 56 -1.32 -4.77 -5.13
CA ASP A 56 -0.12 -4.04 -4.67
C ASP A 56 -0.33 -3.48 -3.26
N ILE A 57 -1.55 -3.04 -2.93
CA ILE A 57 -1.89 -2.59 -1.57
C ILE A 57 -1.72 -3.76 -0.59
N MET A 58 -2.25 -4.93 -0.91
CA MET A 58 -2.09 -6.12 -0.07
C MET A 58 -0.62 -6.52 0.04
N LEU A 59 0.12 -6.55 -1.07
CA LEU A 59 1.53 -6.92 -1.06
C LEU A 59 2.37 -5.96 -0.21
N ASN A 60 2.18 -4.65 -0.40
CA ASN A 60 3.00 -3.62 0.25
C ASN A 60 2.61 -3.35 1.69
N TYR A 61 1.33 -3.49 2.05
CA TYR A 61 0.80 -3.09 3.37
C TYR A 61 0.22 -4.24 4.19
N SER A 62 0.39 -5.50 3.75
CA SER A 62 0.07 -6.67 4.59
C SER A 62 0.97 -6.77 5.82
N LYS A 63 2.25 -6.40 5.71
CA LYS A 63 3.23 -6.51 6.79
C LYS A 63 4.25 -5.38 6.76
N GLY A 64 4.60 -4.88 7.95
CA GLY A 64 5.80 -4.07 8.15
C GLY A 64 5.77 -2.66 7.56
N LYS A 65 4.71 -2.25 6.86
CA LYS A 65 4.55 -0.89 6.31
C LYS A 65 3.18 -0.32 6.60
N MET A 66 3.09 1.00 6.58
CA MET A 66 1.88 1.78 6.77
C MET A 66 1.84 2.94 5.76
N LEU A 67 0.67 3.18 5.19
CA LEU A 67 0.40 4.40 4.41
C LEU A 67 -0.51 5.32 5.23
N VAL A 68 -0.08 6.57 5.38
CA VAL A 68 -0.81 7.63 6.06
C VAL A 68 -1.23 8.67 5.04
N LEU A 69 -2.49 9.06 5.07
CA LEU A 69 -3.12 10.04 4.19
C LEU A 69 -3.66 11.20 5.03
N PRO A 70 -2.81 12.20 5.35
CA PRO A 70 -3.25 13.42 6.00
C PRO A 70 -4.05 14.29 5.02
N GLN A 71 -5.14 14.90 5.48
CA GLN A 71 -5.90 15.85 4.65
C GLN A 71 -5.04 17.07 4.27
N GLY A 72 -5.06 17.44 2.98
CA GLY A 72 -4.36 18.62 2.46
C GLY A 72 -2.86 18.44 2.25
N SER A 73 -2.32 17.24 2.50
CA SER A 73 -0.89 16.94 2.37
C SER A 73 -0.66 15.72 1.50
N ARG A 74 0.60 15.50 1.11
CA ARG A 74 0.99 14.30 0.36
C ARG A 74 0.90 13.04 1.25
N PRO A 75 0.61 11.87 0.66
CA PRO A 75 0.72 10.59 1.34
C PRO A 75 2.10 10.37 1.97
N ILE A 76 2.14 9.73 3.13
CA ILE A 76 3.37 9.37 3.84
C ILE A 76 3.41 7.86 3.97
N GLU A 77 4.44 7.24 3.41
CA GLU A 77 4.74 5.82 3.61
C GLU A 77 5.79 5.68 4.71
N THR A 78 5.59 4.73 5.63
CA THR A 78 6.49 4.49 6.74
C THR A 78 6.56 3.01 7.10
N ASP A 79 7.72 2.59 7.61
CA ASP A 79 7.89 1.25 8.15
C ASP A 79 7.21 1.16 9.52
N ARG A 80 6.53 0.03 9.75
CA ARG A 80 5.90 -0.26 11.04
C ARG A 80 6.84 -1.09 11.90
N ILE A 81 7.37 -0.45 12.93
CA ILE A 81 8.16 -1.10 13.97
C ILE A 81 7.21 -1.51 15.09
N ALA A 82 7.28 -2.77 15.51
CA ALA A 82 6.56 -3.21 16.69
C ALA A 82 7.17 -2.53 17.92
N TYR A 83 6.35 -2.02 18.84
CA TYR A 83 6.82 -1.28 20.01
C TYR A 83 7.88 -2.04 20.84
N PHE A 84 7.78 -3.38 20.91
CA PHE A 84 8.73 -4.23 21.62
C PHE A 84 10.08 -4.43 20.89
N ALA A 85 10.12 -4.14 19.59
CA ALA A 85 11.32 -4.23 18.77
C ALA A 85 12.09 -2.89 18.72
N ASP A 86 11.46 -1.81 19.16
CA ASP A 86 12.06 -0.49 19.25
C ASP A 86 12.95 -0.39 20.50
N LYS A 87 14.23 -0.06 20.28
CA LYS A 87 15.20 0.11 21.37
C LYS A 87 14.94 1.38 22.17
N GLU A 88 14.39 2.42 21.54
CA GLU A 88 14.08 3.70 22.20
C GLU A 88 12.92 3.56 23.18
N LEU A 89 12.08 2.54 22.99
CA LEU A 89 10.95 2.22 23.86
C LEU A 89 11.30 1.21 24.96
N GLN A 90 12.53 0.73 25.06
CA GLN A 90 12.90 -0.25 26.10
C GLN A 90 12.66 0.30 27.51
N GLY A 91 11.91 -0.44 28.32
CA GLY A 91 11.57 -0.05 29.70
C GLY A 91 10.47 1.01 29.83
N LEU A 92 9.91 1.50 28.71
CA LEU A 92 8.76 2.41 28.69
C LEU A 92 7.41 1.69 28.54
N TRP A 93 7.43 0.36 28.49
CA TRP A 93 6.24 -0.47 28.40
C TRP A 93 6.38 -1.71 29.29
N ASP A 94 5.26 -2.16 29.84
CA ASP A 94 5.19 -3.39 30.63
C ASP A 94 5.26 -4.59 29.70
N ASP A 95 6.39 -5.30 29.71
CA ASP A 95 6.57 -6.49 28.88
C ASP A 95 5.81 -7.70 29.46
N PRO A 96 4.72 -8.16 28.82
CA PRO A 96 3.93 -9.28 29.34
C PRO A 96 4.67 -10.62 29.23
N ARG A 97 5.80 -10.68 28.52
CA ARG A 97 6.67 -11.86 28.44
C ARG A 97 7.56 -11.98 29.67
N VAL A 98 7.79 -10.87 30.38
CA VAL A 98 8.51 -10.87 31.64
C VAL A 98 7.50 -11.20 32.73
N VAL A 99 7.29 -12.50 32.97
CA VAL A 99 6.50 -12.95 34.12
C VAL A 99 7.11 -12.32 35.37
N SER A 100 6.31 -11.53 36.08
CA SER A 100 6.64 -10.85 37.33
C SER A 100 6.87 -11.87 38.46
N GLY A 101 7.96 -12.64 38.37
CA GLY A 101 8.13 -13.87 39.13
C GLY A 101 9.55 -14.22 39.58
N SER A 102 10.58 -13.38 39.36
CA SER A 102 11.90 -13.60 40.00
C SER A 102 12.11 -12.64 41.17
N LYS A 103 11.35 -12.87 42.25
CA LYS A 103 11.86 -12.51 43.58
C LYS A 103 13.16 -13.30 43.77
N LYS A 104 14.29 -12.60 43.66
CA LYS A 104 15.59 -13.10 44.13
C LYS A 104 15.44 -13.43 45.62
N SER A 105 15.68 -14.70 45.96
CA SER A 105 16.05 -15.12 47.30
C SER A 105 17.54 -14.89 47.52
#